data_AF-A0A8H5P2K6-F1
#
_entry.id   AF-A0A8H5P2K6-F1
#
_cell.length_a   1.000
_cell.length_b   1.000
_cell.length_c   1.000
_cell.angle_alpha   90.00
_cell.angle_beta   90.00
_cell.angle_gamma   90.00
#
_symmetry.space_group_name_H-M   'P 1'
#
loop_
_entity.id
_entity.type
_entity.pdbx_description
1 polymer ?
#
loop_
_entity_poly.entity_id
_entity_poly.type
_entity_poly.pdbx_seq_one_letter_code
_entity_poly.pdbx_strand_id
1 'polypeptide(L)'
;MKITQLWYYPIKGLRGIQVESAKLGPQGLQYDRRFMLYKIEKSGDFSKIQLSGHPECSLFAQEVVGDKIRVKYLIPEEPLVQWKPEQDTVLEVPIEPEINELTKADVSLHQSRVIAYRMGPKYDAWFTACFGFDTALVFIGDGRRPVLGTFSPKAQATPPPWPMLLLNHLLGKKATEDDWITFTDCAPYLFTTEESLNNVKARLSTCDVEMKAMRPNIVLDGETAWDEDFWAQLTINGAHQVALTKMCGRCTSLNVDYSTGRAAKGERGTVLKKLMSDRRVDAGSKYSPVFGRYGFLTSNSGGDTTISIGDSVEVTKRSAERTVWDWALGDPKIAKYYQSSSDTKSSIPIVLSFWLTAAALLGLLPCWLLLA
;
A
#
# COMPACT_ATOMS: atom_id res chain seq x y z
N MET A 1 -2.44 -21.85 10.81
CA MET A 1 -3.26 -20.64 11.02
C MET A 1 -4.39 -20.59 9.99
N LYS A 2 -5.43 -19.80 10.25
CA LYS A 2 -6.52 -19.53 9.30
C LYS A 2 -6.75 -18.04 9.13
N ILE A 3 -7.29 -17.65 7.97
CA ILE A 3 -7.80 -16.30 7.74
C ILE A 3 -9.06 -16.07 8.58
N THR A 4 -9.06 -15.06 9.44
CA THR A 4 -10.23 -14.68 10.26
C THR A 4 -10.98 -13.49 9.71
N GLN A 5 -10.29 -12.58 8.99
CA GLN A 5 -10.91 -11.41 8.38
C GLN A 5 -10.19 -11.01 7.09
N LEU A 6 -10.95 -10.51 6.12
CA LEU A 6 -10.44 -9.88 4.91
C LEU A 6 -10.98 -8.47 4.79
N TRP A 7 -10.11 -7.53 4.42
CA TRP A 7 -10.42 -6.11 4.35
C TRP A 7 -9.79 -5.46 3.12
N TYR A 8 -10.56 -4.62 2.44
CA TYR A 8 -10.02 -3.69 1.45
C TYR A 8 -10.58 -2.27 1.64
N TYR A 9 -9.89 -1.28 1.08
CA TYR A 9 -10.14 0.14 1.31
C TYR A 9 -10.08 0.86 -0.03
N PRO A 10 -11.15 0.87 -0.84
CA PRO A 10 -11.11 1.37 -2.21
C PRO A 10 -10.62 2.81 -2.30
N ILE A 11 -11.15 3.67 -1.43
CA ILE A 11 -10.66 5.03 -1.23
C ILE A 11 -9.75 5.07 0.00
N LYS A 12 -8.47 5.40 -0.22
CA LYS A 12 -7.46 5.52 0.84
C LYS A 12 -7.88 6.57 1.86
N GLY A 13 -7.69 6.23 3.14
CA GLY A 13 -7.99 7.11 4.28
C GLY A 13 -9.34 6.81 4.92
N LEU A 14 -10.33 6.41 4.13
CA LEU A 14 -11.69 6.13 4.60
C LEU A 14 -11.79 4.79 5.36
N ARG A 15 -12.98 4.44 5.87
CA ARG A 15 -13.24 3.17 6.57
C ARG A 15 -13.01 1.96 5.65
N GLY A 16 -12.59 0.83 6.21
CA GLY A 16 -12.45 -0.41 5.43
C GLY A 16 -13.78 -1.10 5.20
N ILE A 17 -13.80 -1.96 4.18
CA ILE A 17 -14.90 -2.89 3.89
C ILE A 17 -14.40 -4.28 4.28
N GLN A 18 -15.10 -4.94 5.20
CA GLN A 18 -14.85 -6.34 5.52
C GLN A 18 -15.60 -7.21 4.52
N VAL A 19 -14.96 -8.26 4.03
CA VAL A 19 -15.53 -9.20 3.06
C VAL A 19 -15.25 -10.65 3.43
N GLU A 20 -16.11 -11.55 2.95
CA GLU A 20 -15.94 -13.00 3.12
C GLU A 20 -14.87 -13.57 2.20
N SER A 21 -14.69 -12.98 1.02
CA SER A 21 -13.69 -13.39 0.04
C SER A 21 -13.20 -12.22 -0.81
N ALA A 22 -11.99 -12.34 -1.36
CA ALA A 22 -11.40 -11.34 -2.23
C ALA A 22 -10.36 -11.98 -3.18
N LYS A 23 -10.23 -11.42 -4.38
CA LYS A 23 -9.19 -11.83 -5.32
C LYS A 23 -7.84 -11.26 -4.91
N LEU A 24 -6.82 -12.10 -4.83
CA LEU A 24 -5.42 -11.72 -4.70
C LEU A 24 -4.87 -11.21 -6.04
N GLY A 25 -4.09 -10.13 -5.96
CA GLY A 25 -3.32 -9.60 -7.09
C GLY A 25 -1.94 -9.08 -6.67
N PRO A 26 -1.05 -8.78 -7.61
CA PRO A 26 0.29 -8.28 -7.28
C PRO A 26 0.29 -6.92 -6.56
N GLN A 27 -0.77 -6.11 -6.74
CA GLN A 27 -0.93 -4.79 -6.10
C GLN A 27 -1.75 -4.80 -4.81
N GLY A 28 -2.24 -5.95 -4.38
CA GLY A 28 -3.06 -6.12 -3.17
C GLY A 28 -4.33 -6.91 -3.47
N LEU A 29 -5.28 -6.88 -2.53
CA LEU A 29 -6.62 -7.38 -2.80
C LEU A 29 -7.30 -6.53 -3.89
N GLN A 30 -8.19 -7.15 -4.66
CA GLN A 30 -8.96 -6.43 -5.66
C GLN A 30 -9.63 -5.17 -5.07
N TYR A 31 -9.57 -4.07 -5.82
CA TYR A 31 -10.07 -2.73 -5.48
C TYR A 31 -9.28 -1.94 -4.43
N ASP A 32 -8.28 -2.54 -3.80
CA ASP A 32 -7.63 -1.93 -2.66
C ASP A 32 -6.80 -0.68 -2.98
N ARG A 33 -7.15 0.46 -2.34
CA ARG A 33 -6.50 1.77 -2.45
C ARG A 33 -6.26 2.23 -3.90
N ARG A 34 -7.24 2.04 -4.79
CA ARG A 34 -7.19 2.58 -6.17
C ARG A 34 -7.55 4.06 -6.25
N PHE A 35 -8.17 4.60 -5.20
CA PHE A 35 -8.50 6.01 -5.07
C PHE A 35 -7.84 6.62 -3.83
N MET A 36 -7.63 7.93 -3.85
CA MET A 36 -7.15 8.70 -2.70
C MET A 36 -7.71 10.11 -2.74
N LEU A 37 -7.95 10.67 -1.56
CA LEU A 37 -8.35 12.06 -1.38
C LEU A 37 -7.12 12.95 -1.17
N TYR A 38 -7.16 14.13 -1.78
CA TYR A 38 -6.18 15.18 -1.60
C TYR A 38 -6.88 16.49 -1.28
N LYS A 39 -6.29 17.29 -0.40
CA LYS A 39 -6.72 18.67 -0.22
C LYS A 39 -6.07 19.51 -1.31
N ILE A 40 -6.84 20.41 -1.88
CA ILE A 40 -6.36 21.39 -2.86
C ILE A 40 -5.91 22.62 -2.08
N GLU A 41 -4.61 22.91 -2.10
CA GLU A 41 -4.07 24.10 -1.46
C GLU A 41 -4.32 25.35 -2.32
N LYS A 42 -4.21 26.54 -1.72
CA LYS A 42 -4.40 27.81 -2.45
C LYS A 42 -3.44 28.00 -3.63
N SER A 43 -2.27 27.36 -3.60
CA SER A 43 -1.31 27.34 -4.71
C SER A 43 -1.75 26.46 -5.89
N GLY A 44 -2.76 25.61 -5.69
CA GLY A 44 -3.15 24.55 -6.61
C GLY A 44 -2.48 23.20 -6.33
N ASP A 45 -1.54 23.15 -5.37
CA ASP A 45 -0.84 21.92 -5.00
C ASP A 45 -1.75 20.96 -4.22
N PHE A 46 -1.45 19.66 -4.32
CA PHE A 46 -2.16 18.63 -3.57
C PHE A 46 -1.45 18.27 -2.27
N SER A 47 -2.17 18.32 -1.15
CA SER A 47 -1.72 17.78 0.12
C SER A 47 -2.50 16.51 0.49
N LYS A 48 -1.81 15.50 1.02
CA LYS A 48 -2.40 14.18 1.28
C LYS A 48 -3.42 14.23 2.42
N ILE A 49 -4.61 13.69 2.19
CA ILE A 49 -5.60 13.47 3.25
C ILE A 49 -5.47 12.03 3.76
N GLN A 50 -5.16 11.86 5.05
CA GLN A 50 -4.94 10.56 5.67
C GLN A 50 -5.43 10.57 7.10
N LEU A 51 -5.91 9.43 7.58
CA LEU A 51 -6.50 9.28 8.91
C LEU A 51 -5.62 9.80 10.07
N SER A 52 -4.30 9.76 9.95
CA SER A 52 -3.37 10.27 10.99
C SER A 52 -3.31 11.80 11.09
N GLY A 53 -3.56 12.52 10.00
CA GLY A 53 -3.61 13.98 9.94
C GLY A 53 -5.03 14.55 9.84
N HIS A 54 -5.97 13.73 9.37
CA HIS A 54 -7.37 14.05 9.13
C HIS A 54 -8.26 12.94 9.70
N PRO A 55 -8.50 12.92 11.02
CA PRO A 55 -9.34 11.91 11.68
C PRO A 55 -10.77 11.85 11.12
N GLU A 56 -11.23 12.91 10.46
CA GLU A 56 -12.54 13.03 9.82
C GLU A 56 -12.73 12.00 8.71
N CYS A 57 -11.64 11.46 8.14
CA CYS A 57 -11.69 10.34 7.20
C CYS A 57 -12.44 9.12 7.78
N SER A 58 -12.44 8.96 9.10
CA SER A 58 -13.18 7.88 9.77
C SER A 58 -14.69 8.07 9.75
N LEU A 59 -15.22 9.20 9.29
CA LEU A 59 -16.66 9.42 9.16
C LEU A 59 -17.20 8.98 7.80
N PHE A 60 -16.38 8.50 6.88
CA PHE A 60 -16.84 8.03 5.58
C PHE A 60 -16.92 6.50 5.57
N ALA A 61 -18.15 5.99 5.59
CA ALA A 61 -18.43 4.59 5.32
C ALA A 61 -18.44 4.36 3.81
N GLN A 62 -17.93 3.21 3.38
CA GLN A 62 -17.97 2.80 1.98
C GLN A 62 -18.46 1.37 1.87
N GLU A 63 -19.11 1.05 0.76
CA GLU A 63 -19.49 -0.30 0.35
C GLU A 63 -19.30 -0.44 -1.16
N VAL A 64 -19.18 -1.67 -1.65
CA VAL A 64 -19.12 -1.98 -3.08
C VAL A 64 -20.44 -2.64 -3.49
N VAL A 65 -21.14 -2.03 -4.46
CA VAL A 65 -22.41 -2.53 -4.99
C VAL A 65 -22.31 -2.54 -6.51
N GLY A 66 -22.25 -3.75 -7.09
CA GLY A 66 -22.03 -3.92 -8.52
C GLY A 66 -20.68 -3.36 -8.95
N ASP A 67 -20.69 -2.41 -9.88
CA ASP A 67 -19.53 -1.72 -10.44
C ASP A 67 -19.23 -0.37 -9.76
N LYS A 68 -19.85 -0.11 -8.60
CA LYS A 68 -19.76 1.18 -7.89
C LYS A 68 -19.30 1.02 -6.45
N ILE A 69 -18.54 2.01 -6.00
CA ILE A 69 -18.28 2.30 -4.59
C ILE A 69 -19.34 3.31 -4.15
N ARG A 70 -20.12 2.99 -3.12
CA ARG A 70 -21.03 3.93 -2.47
C ARG A 70 -20.36 4.47 -1.22
N VAL A 71 -20.31 5.81 -1.10
CA VAL A 71 -19.71 6.49 0.05
C VAL A 71 -20.81 7.26 0.77
N LYS A 72 -20.92 7.04 2.09
CA LYS A 72 -21.82 7.76 2.98
C LYS A 72 -21.00 8.51 4.03
N TYR A 73 -21.29 9.79 4.18
CA TYR A 73 -20.79 10.58 5.29
C TYR A 73 -21.64 10.33 6.54
N LEU A 74 -21.01 9.93 7.63
CA LEU A 74 -21.63 9.69 8.92
C LEU A 74 -21.50 10.96 9.73
N ILE A 75 -22.56 11.76 9.78
CA ILE A 75 -22.58 13.01 10.53
C ILE A 75 -22.45 12.67 12.03
N PRO A 76 -21.38 13.14 12.71
CA PRO A 76 -21.23 12.91 14.14
C PRO A 76 -22.22 13.77 14.93
N GLU A 77 -22.48 13.39 16.19
CA GLU A 77 -23.38 14.13 17.09
C GLU A 77 -22.99 15.62 17.23
N GLU A 78 -21.69 15.90 17.30
CA GLU A 78 -21.13 17.24 17.22
C GLU A 78 -20.55 17.48 15.81
N PRO A 79 -21.26 18.20 14.91
CA PRO A 79 -20.82 18.40 13.53
C PRO A 79 -19.42 19.02 13.43
N LEU A 80 -18.62 18.53 12.49
CA LEU A 80 -17.26 19.01 12.25
C LEU A 80 -17.23 20.32 11.46
N VAL A 81 -18.23 20.48 10.61
CA VAL A 81 -18.37 21.56 9.64
C VAL A 81 -19.84 21.96 9.57
N GLN A 82 -20.12 23.13 9.00
CA GLN A 82 -21.50 23.53 8.74
C GLN A 82 -22.18 22.51 7.82
N TRP A 83 -23.43 22.18 8.12
CA TRP A 83 -24.22 21.27 7.30
C TRP A 83 -24.37 21.79 5.86
N LYS A 84 -24.34 20.84 4.92
CA LYS A 84 -24.51 21.03 3.49
C LYS A 84 -25.37 19.90 2.93
N PRO A 85 -26.27 20.13 1.95
CA PRO A 85 -27.15 19.09 1.43
C PRO A 85 -26.44 17.82 0.92
N GLU A 86 -25.22 17.96 0.41
CA GLU A 86 -24.39 16.84 -0.05
C GLU A 86 -24.14 15.80 1.04
N GLN A 87 -24.06 16.23 2.32
CA GLN A 87 -23.78 15.35 3.46
C GLN A 87 -24.89 14.30 3.70
N ASP A 88 -26.11 14.57 3.24
CA ASP A 88 -27.25 13.65 3.37
C ASP A 88 -27.37 12.68 2.17
N THR A 89 -26.52 12.85 1.16
CA THR A 89 -26.54 12.04 -0.06
C THR A 89 -25.52 10.91 -0.02
N VAL A 90 -25.78 9.83 -0.75
CA VAL A 90 -24.80 8.78 -1.01
C VAL A 90 -24.06 9.11 -2.30
N LEU A 91 -22.74 9.23 -2.23
CA LEU A 91 -21.89 9.43 -3.40
C LEU A 91 -21.63 8.09 -4.07
N GLU A 92 -21.98 7.96 -5.36
CA GLU A 92 -21.62 6.80 -6.17
C GLU A 92 -20.38 7.11 -7.01
N VAL A 93 -19.33 6.29 -6.85
CA VAL A 93 -18.07 6.35 -7.59
C VAL A 93 -17.90 5.08 -8.40
N PRO A 94 -17.66 5.12 -9.73
CA PRO A 94 -17.39 3.91 -10.49
C PRO A 94 -16.07 3.27 -10.02
N ILE A 95 -16.04 1.95 -9.91
CA ILE A 95 -14.86 1.18 -9.45
C ILE A 95 -13.70 1.28 -10.44
N GLU A 96 -14.02 1.20 -11.74
CA GLU A 96 -13.09 1.43 -12.85
C GLU A 96 -13.63 2.58 -13.73
N PRO A 97 -13.35 3.84 -13.37
CA PRO A 97 -13.70 5.01 -14.17
C PRO A 97 -13.02 5.01 -15.55
N GLU A 98 -13.70 5.54 -16.56
CA GLU A 98 -13.06 5.87 -17.83
C GLU A 98 -12.09 7.05 -17.64
N ILE A 99 -10.84 6.88 -18.06
CA ILE A 99 -9.76 7.84 -17.80
C ILE A 99 -9.54 8.86 -18.92
N ASN A 100 -10.09 8.62 -20.12
CA ASN A 100 -9.77 9.40 -21.33
C ASN A 100 -10.17 10.87 -21.23
N GLU A 101 -11.23 11.17 -20.49
CA GLU A 101 -11.76 12.53 -20.30
C GLU A 101 -11.34 13.16 -18.97
N LEU A 102 -10.64 12.40 -18.10
CA LEU A 102 -10.25 12.87 -16.79
C LEU A 102 -8.98 13.71 -16.85
N THR A 103 -8.94 14.76 -16.03
CA THR A 103 -7.76 15.61 -15.90
C THR A 103 -6.66 14.89 -15.14
N LYS A 104 -5.42 14.97 -15.62
CA LYS A 104 -4.26 14.38 -14.94
C LYS A 104 -3.86 15.18 -13.69
N ALA A 105 -3.43 14.48 -12.66
CA ALA A 105 -2.94 15.02 -11.39
C ALA A 105 -1.55 14.45 -11.08
N ASP A 106 -0.53 15.30 -10.99
CA ASP A 106 0.80 14.92 -10.48
C ASP A 106 0.74 14.89 -8.95
N VAL A 107 0.85 13.69 -8.39
CA VAL A 107 0.77 13.48 -6.95
C VAL A 107 1.95 12.70 -6.43
N SER A 108 2.36 13.04 -5.21
CA SER A 108 3.39 12.33 -4.46
C SER A 108 2.79 11.79 -3.18
N LEU A 109 2.86 10.47 -3.00
CA LEU A 109 2.54 9.83 -1.73
C LEU A 109 3.82 9.19 -1.20
N HIS A 110 4.32 9.73 -0.09
CA HIS A 110 5.57 9.29 0.53
C HIS A 110 6.70 9.22 -0.52
N GLN A 111 7.02 10.32 -1.20
CA GLN A 111 8.10 10.38 -2.21
C GLN A 111 7.88 9.49 -3.47
N SER A 112 6.95 8.55 -3.46
CA SER A 112 6.60 7.70 -4.60
C SER A 112 5.58 8.44 -5.45
N ARG A 113 6.06 9.02 -6.55
CA ARG A 113 5.32 9.92 -7.45
C ARG A 113 4.55 9.13 -8.50
N VAL A 114 3.40 9.67 -8.91
CA VAL A 114 2.56 9.12 -9.97
C VAL A 114 1.75 10.23 -10.62
N ILE A 115 1.53 10.11 -11.92
CA ILE A 115 0.49 10.85 -12.62
C ILE A 115 -0.79 10.03 -12.54
N ALA A 116 -1.81 10.57 -11.89
CA ALA A 116 -3.10 9.94 -11.68
C ALA A 116 -4.22 10.80 -12.31
N TYR A 117 -5.48 10.47 -12.05
CA TYR A 117 -6.64 11.10 -12.70
C TYR A 117 -7.58 11.71 -11.66
N ARG A 118 -7.87 13.00 -11.78
CA ARG A 118 -8.86 13.69 -10.94
C ARG A 118 -10.26 13.32 -11.44
N MET A 119 -11.09 12.81 -10.55
CA MET A 119 -12.44 12.32 -10.86
C MET A 119 -13.42 13.43 -11.26
N GLY A 120 -13.15 14.67 -10.83
CA GLY A 120 -13.81 15.87 -11.33
C GLY A 120 -14.77 16.54 -10.34
N PRO A 121 -15.34 17.69 -10.74
CA PRO A 121 -15.99 18.63 -9.81
C PRO A 121 -17.14 18.05 -8.98
N LYS A 122 -17.88 17.08 -9.53
CA LYS A 122 -18.98 16.41 -8.81
C LYS A 122 -18.50 15.73 -7.53
N TYR A 123 -17.39 14.99 -7.61
CA TYR A 123 -16.85 14.25 -6.48
C TYR A 123 -16.17 15.20 -5.50
N ASP A 124 -15.45 16.18 -6.03
CA ASP A 124 -14.74 17.19 -5.26
C ASP A 124 -15.69 18.02 -4.40
N ALA A 125 -16.81 18.47 -4.97
CA ALA A 125 -17.83 19.22 -4.26
C ALA A 125 -18.42 18.42 -3.09
N TRP A 126 -18.70 17.12 -3.30
CA TRP A 126 -19.25 16.26 -2.26
C TRP A 126 -18.28 16.09 -1.08
N PHE A 127 -17.01 15.78 -1.35
CA PHE A 127 -16.01 15.67 -0.28
C PHE A 127 -15.72 17.02 0.37
N THR A 128 -15.67 18.11 -0.39
CA THR A 128 -15.48 19.47 0.13
C THR A 128 -16.59 19.85 1.10
N ALA A 129 -17.84 19.51 0.78
CA ALA A 129 -18.98 19.72 1.68
C ALA A 129 -18.85 18.95 3.00
N CYS A 130 -18.23 17.76 2.98
CA CYS A 130 -18.05 16.93 4.18
C CYS A 130 -16.80 17.30 5.00
N PHE A 131 -15.72 17.72 4.35
CA PHE A 131 -14.44 18.10 5.01
C PHE A 131 -14.37 19.57 5.40
N GLY A 132 -15.12 20.45 4.73
CA GLY A 132 -15.08 21.91 4.94
C GLY A 132 -13.89 22.62 4.30
N PHE A 133 -13.14 21.95 3.42
CA PHE A 133 -12.06 22.52 2.63
C PHE A 133 -11.98 21.84 1.26
N ASP A 134 -11.39 22.56 0.28
CA ASP A 134 -11.30 22.10 -1.10
C ASP A 134 -10.62 20.74 -1.19
N THR A 135 -11.35 19.74 -1.69
CA THR A 135 -10.93 18.35 -1.74
C THR A 135 -11.06 17.80 -3.15
N ALA A 136 -10.06 17.02 -3.58
CA ALA A 136 -10.05 16.29 -4.84
C ALA A 136 -10.10 14.78 -4.60
N LEU A 137 -10.99 14.09 -5.32
CA LEU A 137 -10.92 12.63 -5.45
C LEU A 137 -10.04 12.25 -6.65
N VAL A 138 -8.99 11.47 -6.39
CA VAL A 138 -8.01 11.06 -7.40
C VAL A 138 -8.03 9.55 -7.55
N PHE A 139 -8.17 9.07 -8.79
CA PHE A 139 -8.10 7.68 -9.20
C PHE A 139 -6.75 7.38 -9.84
N ILE A 140 -6.12 6.27 -9.45
CA ILE A 140 -4.78 5.96 -9.96
C ILE A 140 -4.78 5.53 -11.44
N GLY A 141 -5.87 4.93 -11.93
CA GLY A 141 -5.94 4.42 -13.31
C GLY A 141 -4.85 3.40 -13.62
N ASP A 142 -4.11 3.68 -14.69
CA ASP A 142 -2.92 2.96 -15.16
C ASP A 142 -1.60 3.44 -14.50
N GLY A 143 -1.68 4.45 -13.62
CA GLY A 143 -0.55 4.97 -12.89
C GLY A 143 0.09 3.94 -11.96
N ARG A 144 1.42 3.93 -11.93
CA ARG A 144 2.21 3.03 -11.08
C ARG A 144 3.05 3.84 -10.12
N ARG A 145 2.99 3.50 -8.83
CA ARG A 145 3.86 4.06 -7.80
C ARG A 145 5.02 3.12 -7.53
N PRO A 146 6.29 3.57 -7.59
CA PRO A 146 7.42 2.70 -7.29
C PRO A 146 7.42 2.31 -5.81
N VAL A 147 7.80 1.05 -5.55
CA VAL A 147 8.15 0.60 -4.20
C VAL A 147 9.53 1.15 -3.85
N LEU A 148 9.68 1.73 -2.66
CA LEU A 148 10.91 2.38 -2.20
C LEU A 148 11.63 1.54 -1.12
N GLY A 149 12.92 1.81 -0.92
CA GLY A 149 13.78 0.99 -0.05
C GLY A 149 13.89 -0.46 -0.54
N THR A 150 14.19 -1.38 0.37
CA THR A 150 14.20 -2.83 0.08
C THR A 150 12.85 -3.50 0.42
N PHE A 151 11.73 -2.79 0.25
CA PHE A 151 10.41 -3.35 0.53
C PHE A 151 10.02 -4.46 -0.45
N SER A 152 10.30 -4.25 -1.74
CA SER A 152 10.06 -5.29 -2.74
C SER A 152 11.01 -6.47 -2.50
N PRO A 153 10.53 -7.72 -2.54
CA PRO A 153 11.40 -8.89 -2.50
C PRO A 153 12.39 -8.92 -3.68
N LYS A 154 12.03 -8.37 -4.85
CA LYS A 154 12.94 -8.25 -6.00
C LYS A 154 14.12 -7.31 -5.72
N ALA A 155 13.90 -6.25 -4.94
CA ALA A 155 14.97 -5.34 -4.51
C ALA A 155 15.94 -5.96 -3.48
N GLN A 156 15.55 -7.08 -2.85
CA GLN A 156 16.41 -7.84 -1.94
C GLN A 156 17.20 -8.95 -2.65
N ALA A 157 16.84 -9.29 -3.89
CA ALA A 157 17.50 -10.33 -4.65
C ALA A 157 18.88 -9.89 -5.12
N THR A 158 19.87 -10.78 -5.04
CA THR A 158 21.19 -10.53 -5.61
C THR A 158 21.07 -10.46 -7.14
N PRO A 159 21.56 -9.38 -7.79
CA PRO A 159 21.52 -9.29 -9.24
C PRO A 159 22.34 -10.42 -9.86
N PRO A 160 21.90 -10.99 -11.00
CA PRO A 160 22.65 -12.03 -11.67
C PRO A 160 24.04 -11.52 -12.09
N PRO A 161 25.08 -12.38 -12.07
CA PRO A 161 26.40 -11.98 -12.52
C PRO A 161 26.39 -11.53 -13.99
N TRP A 162 27.31 -10.63 -14.35
CA TRP A 162 27.34 -9.98 -15.66
C TRP A 162 27.31 -10.91 -16.89
N PRO A 163 27.91 -12.12 -16.91
CA PRO A 163 27.81 -13.00 -18.08
C PRO A 163 26.38 -13.48 -18.30
N MET A 164 25.62 -13.66 -17.22
CA MET A 164 24.23 -14.11 -17.27
C MET A 164 23.28 -12.97 -17.67
N LEU A 165 23.59 -11.72 -17.31
CA LEU A 165 22.90 -10.54 -17.85
C LEU A 165 23.08 -10.44 -19.37
N LEU A 166 24.32 -10.60 -19.86
CA LEU A 166 24.62 -10.60 -21.29
C LEU A 166 23.88 -11.73 -22.03
N LEU A 167 23.89 -12.94 -21.46
CA LEU A 167 23.18 -14.09 -22.02
C LEU A 167 21.67 -13.85 -22.07
N ASN A 168 21.07 -13.33 -21.00
CA ASN A 168 19.64 -13.00 -20.98
C ASN A 168 19.29 -11.96 -22.04
N HIS A 169 20.15 -10.96 -22.24
CA HIS A 169 19.99 -9.95 -23.28
C HIS A 169 20.07 -10.56 -24.69
N LEU A 170 21.08 -11.38 -24.97
CA LEU A 170 21.25 -12.09 -26.25
C LEU A 170 20.08 -13.05 -26.55
N LEU A 171 19.54 -13.70 -25.52
CA LEU A 171 18.38 -14.59 -25.64
C LEU A 171 17.04 -13.84 -25.69
N GLY A 172 17.04 -12.51 -25.69
CA GLY A 172 15.83 -11.70 -25.71
C GLY A 172 14.90 -11.93 -24.51
N LYS A 173 15.43 -12.42 -23.37
CA LYS A 173 14.62 -12.58 -22.16
C LYS A 173 14.21 -11.19 -21.67
N LYS A 174 12.91 -10.89 -21.73
CA LYS A 174 12.35 -9.66 -21.17
C LYS A 174 12.66 -9.61 -19.67
N ALA A 175 13.16 -8.47 -19.21
CA ALA A 175 13.28 -8.18 -17.79
C ALA A 175 11.90 -8.31 -17.14
N THR A 176 11.82 -9.00 -16.01
CA THR A 176 10.62 -9.05 -15.20
C THR A 176 10.29 -7.64 -14.72
N GLU A 177 9.02 -7.25 -14.81
CA GLU A 177 8.58 -5.94 -14.33
C GLU A 177 8.88 -5.79 -12.83
N ASP A 178 9.33 -4.61 -12.41
CA ASP A 178 9.55 -4.29 -10.99
C ASP A 178 8.22 -4.26 -10.21
N ASP A 179 8.27 -4.50 -8.90
CA ASP A 179 7.08 -4.37 -8.08
C ASP A 179 6.67 -2.89 -7.95
N TRP A 180 5.38 -2.64 -8.08
CA TRP A 180 4.77 -1.34 -7.95
C TRP A 180 3.48 -1.43 -7.15
N ILE A 181 3.04 -0.29 -6.62
CA ILE A 181 1.89 -0.17 -5.73
C ILE A 181 0.88 0.87 -6.24
N THR A 182 -0.33 0.83 -5.67
CA THR A 182 -1.39 1.82 -5.87
C THR A 182 -1.25 2.96 -4.86
N PHE A 183 -2.34 3.45 -4.25
CA PHE A 183 -2.26 4.40 -3.12
C PHE A 183 -2.04 3.71 -1.76
N THR A 184 -1.60 2.46 -1.73
CA THR A 184 -1.06 1.83 -0.50
C THR A 184 0.19 2.58 -0.02
N ASP A 185 0.51 2.50 1.27
CA ASP A 185 1.62 3.29 1.82
C ASP A 185 2.99 2.77 1.37
N CYS A 186 3.24 1.47 1.57
CA CYS A 186 4.56 0.87 1.35
C CYS A 186 4.53 -0.44 0.57
N ALA A 187 3.47 -1.25 0.73
CA ALA A 187 3.36 -2.59 0.17
C ALA A 187 1.91 -2.92 -0.23
N PRO A 188 1.72 -3.92 -1.12
CA PRO A 188 0.41 -4.42 -1.55
C PRO A 188 -0.48 -4.93 -0.41
N TYR A 189 0.10 -5.61 0.57
CA TYR A 189 -0.65 -6.25 1.66
C TYR A 189 -0.14 -5.84 3.03
N LEU A 190 -1.07 -5.75 3.99
CA LEU A 190 -0.78 -5.74 5.41
C LEU A 190 -1.41 -6.98 6.07
N PHE A 191 -0.57 -7.83 6.64
CA PHE A 191 -0.95 -8.99 7.44
C PHE A 191 -0.90 -8.66 8.93
N THR A 192 -1.89 -9.11 9.68
CA THR A 192 -1.96 -8.95 11.14
C THR A 192 -2.53 -10.21 11.78
N THR A 193 -2.35 -10.37 13.09
CA THR A 193 -2.91 -11.48 13.85
C THR A 193 -3.92 -11.01 14.89
N GLU A 194 -4.96 -11.82 15.15
CA GLU A 194 -5.89 -11.60 16.27
C GLU A 194 -5.11 -11.63 17.59
N GLU A 195 -4.14 -12.54 17.72
CA GLU A 195 -3.38 -12.66 18.96
C GLU A 195 -2.52 -11.43 19.27
N SER A 196 -1.92 -10.79 18.26
CA SER A 196 -1.28 -9.48 18.46
C SER A 196 -2.29 -8.40 18.86
N LEU A 197 -3.51 -8.40 18.29
CA LEU A 197 -4.55 -7.47 18.69
C LEU A 197 -4.98 -7.71 20.15
N ASN A 198 -5.17 -8.96 20.57
CA ASN A 198 -5.48 -9.34 21.95
C ASN A 198 -4.45 -8.77 22.93
N ASN A 199 -3.16 -8.83 22.58
CA ASN A 199 -2.12 -8.19 23.37
C ASN A 199 -2.30 -6.68 23.48
N VAL A 200 -2.73 -5.99 22.41
CA VAL A 200 -3.06 -4.55 22.47
C VAL A 200 -4.27 -4.31 23.36
N LYS A 201 -5.33 -5.10 23.21
CA LYS A 201 -6.57 -4.98 23.99
C LYS A 201 -6.30 -5.16 25.48
N ALA A 202 -5.48 -6.13 25.86
CA ALA A 202 -5.11 -6.38 27.25
C ALA A 202 -4.38 -5.20 27.93
N ARG A 203 -3.85 -4.25 27.14
CA ARG A 203 -3.23 -3.02 27.67
C ARG A 203 -4.27 -1.94 27.99
N LEU A 204 -5.52 -2.10 27.56
CA LEU A 204 -6.62 -1.16 27.77
C LEU A 204 -7.56 -1.75 28.82
N SER A 205 -7.85 -1.00 29.88
CA SER A 205 -8.67 -1.45 31.01
C SER A 205 -10.14 -1.05 30.90
N THR A 206 -10.43 0.03 30.17
CA THR A 206 -11.73 0.70 30.15
C THR A 206 -12.37 0.77 28.77
N CYS A 207 -11.68 0.31 27.73
CA CYS A 207 -12.15 0.38 26.35
C CYS A 207 -11.51 -0.72 25.49
N ASP A 208 -12.02 -0.90 24.28
CA ASP A 208 -11.49 -1.86 23.30
C ASP A 208 -10.92 -1.14 22.06
N VAL A 209 -10.03 -1.81 21.35
CA VAL A 209 -9.53 -1.42 20.04
C VAL A 209 -9.84 -2.52 19.03
N GLU A 210 -10.65 -2.19 18.03
CA GLU A 210 -11.00 -3.12 16.97
C GLU A 210 -9.91 -3.24 15.91
N MET A 211 -9.85 -4.39 15.23
CA MET A 211 -8.88 -4.67 14.16
C MET A 211 -8.90 -3.63 13.03
N LYS A 212 -10.09 -3.05 12.75
CA LYS A 212 -10.23 -1.97 11.74
C LYS A 212 -9.33 -0.76 12.00
N ALA A 213 -8.93 -0.50 13.25
CA ALA A 213 -7.99 0.57 13.59
C ALA A 213 -6.57 0.26 13.08
N MET A 214 -6.19 -1.01 12.97
CA MET A 214 -4.91 -1.47 12.45
C MET A 214 -4.86 -1.42 10.91
N ARG A 215 -6.03 -1.37 10.27
CA ARG A 215 -6.26 -1.27 8.83
C ARG A 215 -5.58 -2.37 7.98
N PRO A 216 -5.61 -3.65 8.42
CA PRO A 216 -4.98 -4.75 7.68
C PRO A 216 -5.70 -5.06 6.37
N ASN A 217 -5.11 -5.90 5.53
CA ASN A 217 -5.83 -6.56 4.44
C ASN A 217 -6.27 -7.97 4.83
N ILE A 218 -5.37 -8.71 5.48
CA ILE A 218 -5.57 -10.11 5.82
C ILE A 218 -5.27 -10.26 7.30
N VAL A 219 -6.25 -10.76 8.04
CA VAL A 219 -6.13 -11.05 9.47
C VAL A 219 -6.08 -12.56 9.63
N LEU A 220 -5.09 -13.04 10.38
CA LEU A 220 -4.95 -14.44 10.74
C LEU A 220 -5.30 -14.60 12.23
N ASP A 221 -5.71 -15.80 12.63
CA ASP A 221 -5.85 -16.12 14.06
C ASP A 221 -4.53 -15.85 14.82
N GLY A 222 -3.44 -16.49 14.39
CA GLY A 222 -2.15 -16.45 15.08
C GLY A 222 -2.14 -17.33 16.34
N GLU A 223 -0.95 -17.81 16.71
CA GLU A 223 -0.78 -18.67 17.90
C GLU A 223 -0.21 -17.90 19.10
N THR A 224 0.66 -16.91 18.85
CA THR A 224 1.32 -16.13 19.90
C THR A 224 1.47 -14.70 19.45
N ALA A 225 1.27 -13.75 20.37
CA ALA A 225 1.34 -12.34 20.06
C ALA A 225 2.73 -11.99 19.52
N TRP A 226 2.75 -11.20 18.45
CA TRP A 226 3.96 -10.72 17.77
C TRP A 226 4.78 -11.79 17.05
N ASP A 227 4.28 -13.03 16.95
CA ASP A 227 4.98 -14.08 16.21
C ASP A 227 5.19 -13.69 14.74
N GLU A 228 4.27 -12.90 14.19
CA GLU A 228 4.34 -12.42 12.81
C GLU A 228 5.57 -11.57 12.51
N ASP A 229 6.20 -10.95 13.53
CA ASP A 229 7.44 -10.18 13.39
C ASP A 229 8.54 -10.99 12.66
N PHE A 230 8.52 -12.33 12.83
CA PHE A 230 9.54 -13.26 12.36
C PHE A 230 9.14 -14.07 11.12
N TRP A 231 7.93 -13.89 10.59
CA TRP A 231 7.51 -14.60 9.38
C TRP A 231 8.17 -13.96 8.16
N ALA A 232 8.85 -14.76 7.35
CA ALA A 232 9.49 -14.32 6.10
C ALA A 232 8.67 -14.68 4.86
N GLN A 233 7.94 -15.80 4.91
CA GLN A 233 7.06 -16.23 3.84
C GLN A 233 5.83 -16.93 4.40
N LEU A 234 4.69 -16.66 3.76
CA LEU A 234 3.43 -17.37 3.98
C LEU A 234 3.03 -18.11 2.70
N THR A 235 2.32 -19.22 2.87
CA THR A 235 1.59 -19.90 1.79
C THR A 235 0.13 -20.02 2.18
N ILE A 236 -0.75 -19.49 1.32
CA ILE A 236 -2.21 -19.55 1.48
C ILE A 236 -2.75 -20.67 0.59
N ASN A 237 -3.56 -21.57 1.17
CA ASN A 237 -4.16 -22.72 0.49
C ASN A 237 -3.15 -23.59 -0.30
N GLY A 238 -1.89 -23.68 0.17
CA GLY A 238 -0.84 -24.44 -0.50
C GLY A 238 -0.39 -23.89 -1.87
N ALA A 239 -0.96 -22.78 -2.34
CA ALA A 239 -0.77 -22.28 -3.70
C ALA A 239 -0.22 -20.86 -3.78
N HIS A 240 -0.72 -19.94 -2.96
CA HIS A 240 -0.38 -18.52 -3.05
C HIS A 240 0.77 -18.19 -2.10
N GLN A 241 1.94 -17.92 -2.66
CA GLN A 241 3.12 -17.55 -1.88
C GLN A 241 3.19 -16.05 -1.68
N VAL A 242 3.39 -15.63 -0.44
CA VAL A 242 3.54 -14.22 -0.06
C VAL A 242 4.85 -14.03 0.70
N ALA A 243 5.71 -13.17 0.18
CA ALA A 243 6.91 -12.73 0.89
C ALA A 243 6.56 -11.60 1.86
N LEU A 244 7.00 -11.73 3.12
CA LEU A 244 6.82 -10.69 4.15
C LEU A 244 8.15 -9.97 4.35
N THR A 245 8.21 -8.68 4.02
CA THR A 245 9.50 -8.01 3.80
C THR A 245 9.83 -6.95 4.85
N LYS A 246 8.83 -6.31 5.46
CA LYS A 246 9.01 -5.26 6.47
C LYS A 246 7.89 -5.28 7.51
N MET A 247 8.15 -4.73 8.70
CA MET A 247 7.11 -4.53 9.72
C MET A 247 6.36 -3.21 9.48
N CYS A 248 5.09 -3.17 9.85
CA CYS A 248 4.27 -1.97 9.69
C CYS A 248 4.43 -1.04 10.90
N GLY A 249 5.18 0.06 10.70
CA GLY A 249 5.25 1.16 11.64
C GLY A 249 3.88 1.84 11.81
N ARG A 250 3.48 2.06 13.05
CA ARG A 250 2.16 2.60 13.41
C ARG A 250 2.24 4.08 13.76
N CYS A 251 1.19 4.80 13.41
CA CYS A 251 1.07 6.25 13.61
C CYS A 251 -0.18 6.60 14.43
N THR A 252 -0.44 7.91 14.59
CA THR A 252 -1.56 8.47 15.35
C THR A 252 -2.94 8.04 14.87
N SER A 253 -3.05 7.42 13.68
CA SER A 253 -4.30 6.83 13.19
C SER A 253 -4.91 5.81 14.15
N LEU A 254 -4.11 5.14 14.98
CA LEU A 254 -4.60 4.22 16.00
C LEU A 254 -5.46 4.90 17.06
N ASN A 255 -5.25 6.19 17.29
CA ASN A 255 -5.91 6.98 18.33
C ASN A 255 -7.13 7.73 17.79
N VAL A 256 -7.64 7.40 16.60
CA VAL A 256 -8.85 8.03 16.05
C VAL A 256 -10.09 7.36 16.61
N ASP A 257 -11.05 8.19 17.02
CA ASP A 257 -12.41 7.77 17.32
C ASP A 257 -13.27 7.88 16.06
N TYR A 258 -13.80 6.73 15.65
CA TYR A 258 -14.53 6.61 14.40
C TYR A 258 -15.96 7.16 14.50
N SER A 259 -16.54 7.30 15.70
CA SER A 259 -17.88 7.89 15.84
C SER A 259 -17.85 9.42 15.74
N THR A 260 -16.75 10.04 16.19
CA THR A 260 -16.62 11.49 16.26
C THR A 260 -15.77 12.10 15.15
N GLY A 261 -14.94 11.31 14.45
CA GLY A 261 -14.01 11.85 13.46
C GLY A 261 -12.91 12.70 14.09
N ARG A 262 -12.52 12.39 15.33
CA ARG A 262 -11.55 13.14 16.14
C ARG A 262 -10.52 12.21 16.76
N ALA A 263 -9.50 12.79 17.39
CA ALA A 263 -8.67 12.05 18.32
C ALA A 263 -9.54 11.52 19.47
N ALA A 264 -9.46 10.21 19.74
CA ALA A 264 -10.16 9.56 20.82
C ALA A 264 -9.72 10.16 22.16
N LYS A 265 -10.68 10.37 23.05
CA LYS A 265 -10.45 10.84 24.42
C LYS A 265 -10.13 9.65 25.34
N GLY A 266 -9.60 9.95 26.54
CA GLY A 266 -9.34 8.95 27.57
C GLY A 266 -8.34 7.88 27.15
N GLU A 267 -8.49 6.67 27.71
CA GLU A 267 -7.55 5.57 27.49
C GLU A 267 -7.48 5.14 26.01
N ARG A 268 -8.59 5.22 25.28
CA ARG A 268 -8.66 4.88 23.85
C ARG A 268 -7.73 5.75 23.00
N GLY A 269 -7.48 6.99 23.40
CA GLY A 269 -6.54 7.92 22.77
C GLY A 269 -5.06 7.61 23.05
N THR A 270 -4.76 6.58 23.84
CA THR A 270 -3.39 6.25 24.28
C THR A 270 -2.83 4.98 23.65
N VAL A 271 -3.56 4.31 22.74
CA VAL A 271 -3.15 3.05 22.10
C VAL A 271 -1.74 3.13 21.51
N LEU A 272 -1.46 4.17 20.71
CA LEU A 272 -0.13 4.34 20.13
C LEU A 272 0.96 4.47 21.21
N LYS A 273 0.70 5.25 22.27
CA LYS A 273 1.66 5.45 23.38
C LYS A 273 1.90 4.14 24.14
N LYS A 274 0.86 3.34 24.36
CA LYS A 274 0.97 2.02 25.00
C LYS A 274 1.71 1.00 24.13
N LEU A 275 1.73 1.14 22.82
CA LEU A 275 2.60 0.35 21.95
C LEU A 275 4.04 0.88 21.94
N MET A 276 4.25 2.20 22.02
CA MET A 276 5.59 2.79 22.05
C MET A 276 6.46 2.33 23.23
N SER A 277 5.88 1.83 24.32
CA SER A 277 6.65 1.39 25.49
C SER A 277 7.60 0.23 25.19
N ASP A 278 7.23 -0.66 24.26
CA ASP A 278 7.90 -1.94 24.04
C ASP A 278 7.89 -2.39 22.57
N ARG A 279 7.04 -1.83 21.71
CA ARG A 279 6.93 -2.22 20.28
C ARG A 279 7.77 -1.37 19.33
N ARG A 280 8.65 -0.50 19.83
CA ARG A 280 9.70 0.17 19.03
C ARG A 280 10.89 -0.78 18.81
N VAL A 281 10.61 -1.89 18.12
CA VAL A 281 11.53 -3.02 17.95
C VAL A 281 12.24 -3.04 16.58
N ASP A 282 11.87 -2.15 15.67
CA ASP A 282 12.55 -1.98 14.39
C ASP A 282 13.76 -1.04 14.55
N ALA A 283 14.97 -1.58 14.35
CA ALA A 283 16.21 -0.83 14.47
C ALA A 283 16.31 0.36 13.49
N GLY A 284 15.61 0.28 12.36
CA GLY A 284 15.57 1.30 11.32
C GLY A 284 14.46 2.34 11.51
N SER A 285 13.46 2.06 12.36
CA SER A 285 12.34 2.95 12.67
C SER A 285 12.17 3.11 14.18
N LYS A 286 13.18 3.68 14.83
CA LYS A 286 13.30 3.75 16.30
C LYS A 286 12.19 4.54 17.01
N TYR A 287 11.40 5.34 16.29
CA TYR A 287 10.37 6.19 16.87
C TYR A 287 8.95 5.63 16.73
N SER A 288 8.73 4.71 15.79
CA SER A 288 7.40 4.17 15.51
C SER A 288 7.26 2.77 16.11
N PRO A 289 6.23 2.49 16.92
CA PRO A 289 5.96 1.12 17.30
C PRO A 289 5.46 0.33 16.07
N VAL A 290 5.62 -0.99 16.07
CA VAL A 290 5.21 -1.84 14.94
C VAL A 290 4.04 -2.76 15.29
N PHE A 291 3.16 -2.97 14.32
CA PHE A 291 2.04 -3.92 14.38
C PHE A 291 1.72 -4.43 12.97
N GLY A 292 1.88 -5.73 12.74
CA GLY A 292 1.66 -6.37 11.45
C GLY A 292 2.85 -6.35 10.48
N ARG A 293 2.72 -7.09 9.37
CA ARG A 293 3.76 -7.34 8.37
C ARG A 293 3.30 -6.92 6.98
N TYR A 294 4.18 -6.23 6.27
CA TYR A 294 3.99 -5.91 4.86
C TYR A 294 4.30 -7.11 3.98
N GLY A 295 3.42 -7.39 3.02
CA GLY A 295 3.49 -8.56 2.15
C GLY A 295 3.44 -8.27 0.66
N PHE A 296 4.06 -9.15 -0.13
CA PHE A 296 4.11 -9.14 -1.59
C PHE A 296 3.78 -10.53 -2.13
N LEU A 297 2.80 -10.64 -3.03
CA LEU A 297 2.48 -11.90 -3.70
C LEU A 297 3.62 -12.27 -4.66
N THR A 298 4.24 -13.43 -4.48
CA THR A 298 5.39 -13.90 -5.28
C THR A 298 5.07 -15.07 -6.20
N SER A 299 3.97 -15.78 -5.97
CA SER A 299 3.48 -16.83 -6.88
C SER A 299 2.78 -16.23 -8.11
N ASN A 300 2.94 -16.86 -9.27
CA ASN A 300 2.21 -16.47 -10.48
C ASN A 300 0.70 -16.74 -10.36
N SER A 301 -0.12 -15.77 -10.75
CA SER A 301 -1.59 -15.78 -10.68
C SER A 301 -2.30 -16.71 -11.68
N GLY A 302 -1.68 -17.83 -12.09
CA GLY A 302 -2.17 -18.67 -13.19
C GLY A 302 -3.41 -19.53 -12.89
N GLY A 303 -4.11 -19.32 -11.77
CA GLY A 303 -5.29 -20.07 -11.33
C GLY A 303 -6.31 -19.15 -10.65
N ASP A 304 -7.34 -19.72 -10.00
CA ASP A 304 -8.23 -18.93 -9.13
C ASP A 304 -7.41 -18.31 -8.00
N THR A 305 -7.41 -16.98 -7.92
CA THR A 305 -6.67 -16.21 -6.91
C THR A 305 -7.57 -15.74 -5.77
N THR A 306 -8.80 -16.24 -5.71
CA THR A 306 -9.75 -15.89 -4.66
C THR A 306 -9.35 -16.57 -3.36
N ILE A 307 -9.23 -15.78 -2.30
CA ILE A 307 -9.09 -16.26 -0.93
C ILE A 307 -10.33 -15.90 -0.13
N SER A 308 -10.64 -16.71 0.88
CA SER A 308 -11.81 -16.55 1.74
C SER A 308 -11.46 -16.63 3.22
N ILE A 309 -12.34 -16.09 4.06
CA ILE A 309 -12.30 -16.35 5.50
C ILE A 309 -12.38 -17.86 5.73
N GLY A 310 -11.54 -18.38 6.62
CA GLY A 310 -11.40 -19.81 6.92
C GLY A 310 -10.28 -20.52 6.14
N ASP A 311 -9.74 -19.90 5.10
CA ASP A 311 -8.64 -20.45 4.31
C ASP A 311 -7.39 -20.71 5.17
N SER A 312 -6.68 -21.77 4.81
CA SER A 312 -5.48 -22.20 5.53
C SER A 312 -4.26 -21.35 5.16
N VAL A 313 -3.47 -21.01 6.18
CA VAL A 313 -2.22 -20.27 6.01
C VAL A 313 -1.10 -20.94 6.79
N GLU A 314 -0.01 -21.21 6.10
CA GLU A 314 1.22 -21.81 6.63
C GLU A 314 2.37 -20.79 6.59
N VAL A 315 3.18 -20.76 7.65
CA VAL A 315 4.45 -20.03 7.66
C VAL A 315 5.53 -20.93 7.08
N THR A 316 5.81 -20.78 5.79
CA THR A 316 6.78 -21.64 5.08
C THR A 316 8.22 -21.18 5.24
N LYS A 317 8.45 -19.94 5.68
CA LYS A 317 9.80 -19.43 6.00
C LYS A 317 9.76 -18.46 7.16
N ARG A 318 10.73 -18.58 8.06
CA ARG A 318 10.94 -17.68 9.21
C ARG A 318 12.30 -17.00 9.12
N SER A 319 12.40 -15.82 9.71
CA SER A 319 13.64 -15.07 9.92
C SER A 319 14.08 -15.24 11.38
N ALA A 320 15.40 -15.37 11.59
CA ALA A 320 15.97 -15.39 12.94
C ALA A 320 15.89 -14.01 13.63
N GLU A 321 15.92 -12.95 12.82
CA GLU A 321 15.90 -11.55 13.27
C GLU A 321 14.74 -10.79 12.64
N ARG A 322 14.35 -9.69 13.30
CA ARG A 322 13.37 -8.75 12.74
C ARG A 322 13.93 -8.02 11.53
N THR A 323 13.08 -7.76 10.55
CA THR A 323 13.45 -6.95 9.38
C THR A 323 13.73 -5.51 9.78
N VAL A 324 14.68 -4.85 9.12
CA VAL A 324 15.05 -3.47 9.40
C VAL A 324 14.44 -2.52 8.37
N TRP A 325 13.79 -1.45 8.84
CA TRP A 325 13.35 -0.36 7.99
C TRP A 325 14.53 0.41 7.40
N ASP A 326 14.58 0.55 6.08
CA ASP A 326 15.72 1.15 5.36
C ASP A 326 15.30 2.26 4.39
N TRP A 327 14.03 2.66 4.46
CA TRP A 327 13.51 3.74 3.64
C TRP A 327 13.69 5.08 4.36
N ALA A 328 14.54 5.95 3.78
CA ALA A 328 14.75 7.34 4.21
C ALA A 328 13.52 8.24 3.96
N LEU A 329 12.46 8.00 4.74
CA LEU A 329 11.22 8.76 4.65
C LEU A 329 11.48 10.24 4.95
N GLY A 330 11.06 11.11 4.04
CA GLY A 330 11.22 12.56 4.15
C GLY A 330 12.44 13.15 3.42
N ASP A 331 13.41 12.35 2.97
CA ASP A 331 14.48 12.83 2.08
C ASP A 331 13.93 13.16 0.66
N PRO A 332 13.83 14.42 0.24
CA PRO A 332 13.28 14.75 -1.07
C PRO A 332 14.07 14.13 -2.24
N LYS A 333 15.34 13.76 -2.05
CA LYS A 333 16.21 13.20 -3.10
C LYS A 333 15.80 11.81 -3.56
N ILE A 334 15.05 11.06 -2.77
CA ILE A 334 14.58 9.72 -3.14
C ILE A 334 13.23 9.74 -3.85
N ALA A 335 12.63 10.92 -4.02
CA ALA A 335 11.35 11.02 -4.69
C ALA A 335 11.48 10.72 -6.19
N LYS A 336 10.72 9.72 -6.66
CA LYS A 336 10.82 9.24 -8.04
C LYS A 336 9.49 8.74 -8.57
N TYR A 337 9.36 8.82 -9.89
CA TYR A 337 8.32 8.13 -10.65
C TYR A 337 8.70 6.66 -10.85
N TYR A 338 7.70 5.84 -11.13
CA TYR A 338 7.94 4.49 -11.62
C TYR A 338 8.59 4.55 -13.00
N GLN A 339 9.56 3.68 -13.24
CA GLN A 339 10.23 3.54 -14.54
C GLN A 339 10.12 2.08 -14.94
N SER A 340 9.40 1.80 -16.03
CA SER A 340 9.35 0.44 -16.56
C SER A 340 10.74 0.06 -17.07
N SER A 341 11.11 -1.22 -16.92
CA SER A 341 12.33 -1.77 -17.53
C SER A 341 12.32 -1.67 -19.08
N SER A 342 11.15 -1.43 -19.69
CA SER A 342 11.00 -1.09 -21.11
C SER A 342 11.28 0.38 -21.44
N ASP A 343 11.10 1.30 -20.48
CA ASP A 343 11.27 2.75 -20.67
C ASP A 343 12.73 3.17 -20.52
N THR A 344 13.50 2.39 -19.77
CA THR A 344 14.94 2.33 -19.96
C THR A 344 15.21 1.68 -21.32
N LYS A 345 15.15 2.48 -22.39
CA LYS A 345 15.85 2.14 -23.65
C LYS A 345 17.20 1.58 -23.25
N SER A 346 17.49 0.37 -23.70
CA SER A 346 18.71 -0.40 -23.45
C SER A 346 19.96 0.45 -23.63
N SER A 347 20.33 1.22 -22.62
CA SER A 347 21.64 1.81 -22.51
C SER A 347 22.53 0.66 -22.08
N ILE A 348 23.03 -0.06 -23.08
CA ILE A 348 24.33 -0.70 -23.00
C ILE A 348 25.22 0.28 -22.21
N PRO A 349 25.71 -0.07 -21.01
CA PRO A 349 26.54 0.83 -20.23
C PRO A 349 27.62 1.39 -21.15
N ILE A 350 27.95 2.68 -21.07
CA ILE A 350 28.98 3.30 -21.93
C ILE A 350 30.26 2.45 -21.95
N VAL A 351 30.56 1.79 -20.82
CA VAL A 351 31.62 0.80 -20.63
C VAL A 351 31.44 -0.43 -21.54
N LEU A 352 30.24 -1.03 -21.60
CA LEU A 352 29.94 -2.18 -22.45
C LEU A 352 29.96 -1.80 -23.95
N SER A 353 29.55 -0.58 -24.31
CA SER A 353 29.71 -0.03 -25.66
C SER A 353 31.19 0.07 -26.04
N PHE A 354 32.04 0.48 -25.10
CA PHE A 354 33.49 0.57 -25.28
C PHE A 354 34.15 -0.81 -25.42
N TRP A 355 33.76 -1.79 -24.61
CA TRP A 355 34.31 -3.15 -24.69
C TRP A 355 33.83 -3.92 -25.91
N LEU A 356 32.58 -3.74 -26.34
CA LEU A 356 32.07 -4.33 -27.58
C LEU A 356 32.74 -3.72 -28.82
N THR A 357 32.96 -2.41 -28.84
CA THR A 357 33.72 -1.75 -29.93
C THR A 357 35.19 -2.15 -29.92
N ALA A 358 35.84 -2.25 -28.75
CA ALA A 358 37.22 -2.70 -28.64
C ALA A 358 37.39 -4.18 -29.07
N ALA A 359 36.47 -5.06 -28.66
CA ALA A 359 36.50 -6.48 -29.04
C ALA A 359 36.23 -6.71 -30.53
N ALA A 360 35.37 -5.88 -31.15
CA ALA A 360 35.15 -5.91 -32.60
C ALA A 360 36.36 -5.36 -33.38
N LEU A 361 37.01 -4.29 -32.90
CA LEU A 361 38.25 -3.75 -33.48
C LEU A 361 39.43 -4.72 -33.39
N LEU A 362 39.44 -5.61 -32.39
CA LEU A 362 40.44 -6.65 -32.21
C LEU A 362 40.09 -7.97 -32.93
N GLY A 363 38.97 -8.03 -33.67
CA GLY A 363 38.56 -9.21 -34.44
C GLY A 363 38.07 -10.40 -33.60
N LEU A 364 37.75 -10.17 -32.32
CA LEU A 364 37.34 -11.22 -31.36
C LEU A 364 35.81 -11.47 -31.36
N LEU A 365 35.04 -10.67 -32.11
CA LEU A 365 33.60 -10.79 -32.29
C LEU A 365 33.22 -10.53 -33.75
N PRO A 366 32.33 -11.33 -34.38
CA PRO A 366 31.89 -11.11 -35.75
C PRO A 366 31.09 -9.79 -35.87
N CYS A 367 31.46 -8.94 -36.84
CA CYS A 367 30.96 -7.57 -37.01
C CYS A 367 29.42 -7.41 -37.13
N TRP A 368 28.68 -8.50 -37.38
CA TRP A 368 27.22 -8.47 -37.51
C TRP A 368 26.48 -8.22 -36.18
N LEU A 369 27.16 -8.34 -35.03
CA LEU A 369 26.62 -8.02 -33.71
C LEU A 369 26.51 -6.50 -33.42
N LEU A 370 27.07 -5.64 -34.27
CA LEU A 370 27.07 -4.17 -34.08
C LEU A 370 25.92 -3.44 -34.80
N LEU A 371 25.03 -4.16 -35.50
CA LEU A 371 23.98 -3.59 -36.36
C LEU A 371 22.54 -3.81 -35.86
N ALA A 372 22.33 -4.14 -34.58
CA ALA A 372 20.99 -4.28 -33.98
C ALA A 372 20.70 -3.22 -32.92
#